data_AF-W6L9P9-F1
#
_entry.id   AF-W6L9P9-F1
#
_cell.length_a   1.000
_cell.length_b   1.000
_cell.length_c   1.000
_cell.angle_alpha   90.00
_cell.angle_beta   90.00
_cell.angle_gamma   90.00
#
_symmetry.space_group_name_H-M   'P 1'
#
loop_
_entity.id
_entity.type
_entity.pdbx_description
1 polymer ?
#
loop_
_entity_poly.entity_id
_entity_poly.type
_entity_poly.pdbx_seq_one_letter_code
_entity_poly.pdbx_strand_id
1 'polypeptide(L)'
;MRDDEFVIVDAVEGKGKWKGALGAFVCQTKDAKNTFTVTPASSDAEKKKMWKTWQANYVGKALTVQYQELTADGIPRFPVGKCVRGEVDGKDWI
;
A
#
# COMPACT_ATOMS: atom_id res chain seq x y z
N MET A 1 1.88 -13.23 -12.42
CA MET A 1 1.68 -12.18 -11.39
C MET A 1 1.38 -12.90 -10.09
N ARG A 2 2.03 -12.51 -9.01
CA ARG A 2 1.80 -13.05 -7.67
C ARG A 2 1.14 -11.98 -6.82
N ASP A 3 0.24 -12.39 -5.95
CA ASP A 3 -0.37 -11.58 -4.91
C ASP A 3 0.08 -12.10 -3.56
N ASP A 4 0.38 -11.18 -2.67
CA ASP A 4 0.75 -11.49 -1.29
C ASP A 4 0.31 -10.34 -0.37
N GLU A 5 0.20 -10.64 0.92
CA GLU A 5 -0.37 -9.73 1.92
C GLU A 5 0.74 -9.16 2.80
N PHE A 6 0.77 -7.84 2.90
CA PHE A 6 1.77 -7.13 3.67
C PHE A 6 1.13 -6.13 4.61
N VAL A 7 1.69 -6.00 5.81
CA VAL A 7 1.15 -5.08 6.81
C VAL A 7 1.59 -3.66 6.46
N ILE A 8 0.62 -2.75 6.37
CA ILE A 8 0.91 -1.32 6.24
C ILE A 8 1.40 -0.82 7.60
N VAL A 9 2.63 -0.31 7.63
CA VAL A 9 3.21 0.27 8.84
C VAL A 9 3.28 1.79 8.78
N ASP A 10 3.38 2.35 7.57
CA ASP A 10 3.49 3.79 7.38
C ASP A 10 2.96 4.22 5.99
N ALA A 11 3.01 5.51 5.67
CA ALA A 11 2.58 6.05 4.39
C ALA A 11 3.40 7.29 4.00
N VAL A 12 3.73 7.39 2.71
CA VAL A 12 4.51 8.48 2.14
C VAL A 12 3.59 9.47 1.43
N GLU A 13 3.75 10.75 1.73
CA GLU A 13 3.05 11.84 1.05
C GLU A 13 3.53 12.01 -0.40
N GLY A 14 2.60 12.30 -1.31
CA GLY A 14 2.92 12.72 -2.66
C GLY A 14 3.71 14.03 -2.69
N LYS A 15 4.65 14.16 -3.64
CA LYS A 15 5.46 15.37 -3.82
C LYS A 15 4.87 16.30 -4.90
N GLY A 16 5.15 17.59 -4.78
CA GLY A 16 4.76 18.61 -5.78
C GLY A 16 3.24 18.83 -5.84
N LYS A 17 2.64 18.63 -7.02
CA LYS A 17 1.18 18.76 -7.23
C LYS A 17 0.32 17.77 -6.43
N TRP A 18 0.95 16.71 -5.91
CA TRP A 18 0.33 15.66 -5.11
C TRP A 18 0.54 15.86 -3.60
N LYS A 19 1.07 17.01 -3.18
CA LYS A 19 1.18 17.36 -1.76
C LYS A 19 -0.22 17.38 -1.13
N GLY A 20 -0.38 16.71 0.00
CA GLY A 20 -1.67 16.43 0.65
C GLY A 20 -2.42 15.21 0.11
N ALA A 21 -1.77 14.38 -0.71
CA ALA A 21 -2.30 13.10 -1.18
C ALA A 21 -1.34 11.96 -0.85
N LEU A 22 -1.87 10.74 -0.84
CA LEU A 22 -1.11 9.53 -0.61
C LEU A 22 -0.22 9.26 -1.83
N GLY A 23 1.10 9.29 -1.62
CA GLY A 23 2.07 8.91 -2.64
C GLY A 23 2.19 7.39 -2.71
N ALA A 24 2.51 6.75 -1.59
CA ALA A 24 2.62 5.31 -1.46
C ALA A 24 2.38 4.87 -0.02
N PHE A 25 1.93 3.64 0.19
CA PHE A 25 1.97 3.00 1.51
C PHE A 25 3.35 2.39 1.75
N VAL A 26 3.81 2.42 2.98
CA VAL A 26 4.99 1.69 3.44
C VAL A 26 4.50 0.40 4.07
N CYS A 27 4.85 -0.70 3.43
CA CYS A 27 4.51 -2.04 3.88
C CYS A 27 5.75 -2.74 4.42
N GLN A 28 5.56 -3.54 5.45
CA GLN A 28 6.61 -4.39 6.01
C GLN A 28 6.56 -5.77 5.35
N THR A 29 7.73 -6.30 5.01
CA THR A 29 7.91 -7.69 4.54
C THR A 29 7.52 -8.69 5.63
N LYS A 30 7.14 -9.92 5.24
CA LYS A 30 6.74 -10.98 6.20
C LYS A 30 7.80 -11.28 7.25
N ASP A 31 9.08 -11.20 6.88
CA ASP A 31 10.21 -11.39 7.79
C ASP A 31 10.45 -10.20 8.74
N ALA A 32 9.67 -9.11 8.63
CA ALA A 32 9.82 -7.86 9.38
C ALA A 32 11.19 -7.17 9.27
N LYS A 33 12.09 -7.69 8.41
CA LYS A 33 13.45 -7.17 8.22
C LYS A 33 13.49 -5.93 7.33
N ASN A 34 12.65 -5.90 6.30
CA ASN A 34 12.63 -4.85 5.30
C ASN A 34 11.24 -4.23 5.17
N THR A 35 11.22 -2.96 4.77
CA THR A 35 10.01 -2.23 4.39
C THR A 35 10.12 -1.77 2.95
N PHE A 36 9.00 -1.75 2.24
CA PHE A 36 8.95 -1.30 0.86
C PHE A 36 7.74 -0.39 0.64
N THR A 37 7.85 0.47 -0.37
CA THR A 37 6.76 1.37 -0.76
C THR A 37 5.91 0.73 -1.83
N VAL A 38 4.60 0.72 -1.64
CA VAL A 38 3.64 0.23 -2.61
C VAL A 38 2.63 1.32 -2.95
N THR A 39 2.44 1.56 -4.23
CA THR A 39 1.45 2.52 -4.70
C THR A 39 0.11 1.79 -4.84
N PRO A 40 -0.95 2.22 -4.15
CA PRO A 40 -2.27 1.66 -4.37
C PRO A 40 -2.81 2.09 -5.75
N ALA A 41 -3.51 1.18 -6.42
CA ALA A 41 -4.17 1.42 -7.70
C ALA A 41 -5.46 2.24 -7.53
N SER A 42 -5.36 3.41 -6.88
CA SER A 42 -6.50 4.27 -6.55
C SER A 42 -6.43 5.59 -7.30
N SER A 43 -7.61 6.18 -7.57
CA SER A 43 -7.71 7.50 -8.18
C SER A 43 -7.17 8.61 -7.29
N ASP A 44 -6.86 9.76 -7.89
CA ASP A 44 -6.29 10.91 -7.22
C ASP A 44 -7.13 11.46 -6.05
N ALA A 45 -8.46 11.42 -6.20
CA ALA A 45 -9.39 11.81 -5.15
C ALA A 45 -9.32 10.86 -3.94
N GLU A 46 -9.22 9.56 -4.21
CA GLU A 46 -9.12 8.52 -3.19
C GLU A 46 -7.77 8.61 -2.47
N LYS A 47 -6.66 8.86 -3.19
CA LYS A 47 -5.35 9.11 -2.57
C LYS A 47 -5.38 10.25 -1.57
N LYS A 48 -6.12 11.34 -1.84
CA LYS A 48 -6.31 12.44 -0.88
C LYS A 48 -7.13 12.02 0.35
N LYS A 49 -8.18 11.21 0.17
CA LYS A 49 -8.97 10.69 1.29
C LYS A 49 -8.15 9.72 2.14
N MET A 50 -7.49 8.76 1.52
CA MET A 50 -6.58 7.83 2.16
C MET A 50 -5.50 8.58 2.93
N TRP A 51 -4.90 9.64 2.38
CA TRP A 51 -3.93 10.45 3.12
C TRP A 51 -4.48 11.16 4.36
N LYS A 52 -5.78 11.42 4.43
CA LYS A 52 -6.39 11.99 5.64
C LYS A 52 -6.71 10.92 6.69
N THR A 53 -6.86 9.67 6.28
CA THR A 53 -7.36 8.57 7.12
C THR A 53 -6.38 7.43 7.31
N TRP A 54 -5.22 7.42 6.63
CA TRP A 54 -4.24 6.32 6.61
C TRP A 54 -3.81 5.88 8.00
N GLN A 55 -3.48 6.86 8.85
CA GLN A 55 -2.96 6.60 10.18
C GLN A 55 -3.95 5.82 11.07
N ALA A 56 -5.25 6.06 10.92
CA ALA A 56 -6.28 5.41 11.72
C ALA A 56 -6.93 4.20 11.02
N ASN A 57 -7.04 4.22 9.69
CA ASN A 57 -7.79 3.21 8.93
C ASN A 57 -6.92 2.17 8.24
N TYR A 58 -5.62 2.43 8.08
CA TYR A 58 -4.75 1.62 7.24
C TYR A 58 -3.52 1.07 7.98
N VAL A 59 -2.93 1.83 8.90
CA VAL A 59 -1.81 1.33 9.73
C VAL A 59 -2.23 0.09 10.51
N GLY A 60 -1.43 -0.96 10.42
CA GLY A 60 -1.68 -2.27 11.01
C GLY A 60 -2.60 -3.19 10.19
N LYS A 61 -3.18 -2.73 9.08
CA LYS A 61 -3.99 -3.57 8.19
C LYS A 61 -3.13 -4.29 7.15
N ALA A 62 -3.63 -5.43 6.68
CA ALA A 62 -3.04 -6.18 5.58
C ALA A 62 -3.45 -5.57 4.24
N LEU A 63 -2.46 -5.18 3.44
CA LEU A 63 -2.63 -4.76 2.06
C LEU A 63 -2.26 -5.91 1.13
N THR A 64 -3.18 -6.29 0.25
CA THR A 64 -2.92 -7.20 -0.84
C THR A 64 -2.09 -6.47 -1.89
N VAL A 65 -0.85 -6.91 -2.07
CA VAL A 65 0.09 -6.35 -3.04
C VAL A 65 0.31 -7.36 -4.15
N GLN A 66 -0.01 -6.95 -5.38
CA GLN A 66 0.34 -7.70 -6.57
C GLN A 66 1.73 -7.27 -7.05
N TYR A 67 2.58 -8.24 -7.37
CA TYR A 67 3.92 -8.01 -7.89
C TYR A 67 4.28 -9.07 -8.94
N GLN A 68 5.37 -8.82 -9.66
CA GLN A 68 5.83 -9.75 -10.69
C GLN A 68 6.79 -10.80 -10.11
N GLU A 69 7.77 -10.34 -9.33
CA GLU A 69 8.84 -11.16 -8.74
C GLU A 69 9.23 -10.60 -7.36
N LEU A 70 9.78 -11.44 -6.48
CA LEU A 70 10.38 -11.00 -5.21
C LEU A 70 11.90 -10.95 -5.37
N THR A 71 12.54 -9.93 -4.82
CA THR A 71 14.00 -9.93 -4.66
C THR A 71 14.43 -10.93 -3.58
N ALA A 72 15.73 -11.22 -3.50
CA ALA A 72 16.31 -12.08 -2.46
C ALA A 72 16.00 -11.58 -1.03
N ASP A 73 15.83 -10.26 -0.89
CA ASP A 73 15.47 -9.57 0.36
C ASP A 73 13.97 -9.61 0.69
N GLY A 74 13.16 -10.33 -0.11
CA GLY A 74 11.70 -10.42 0.05
C GLY A 74 10.96 -9.16 -0.39
N ILE A 75 11.60 -8.27 -1.16
CA ILE A 75 10.99 -7.02 -1.62
C ILE A 75 10.28 -7.29 -2.96
N PRO A 76 8.97 -7.01 -3.07
CA PRO A 76 8.25 -7.18 -4.33
C PRO A 76 8.71 -6.19 -5.38
N ARG A 77 8.98 -6.70 -6.59
CA ARG A 77 9.34 -5.92 -7.78
C ARG A 77 8.07 -5.48 -8.52
N PHE A 78 7.96 -4.17 -8.73
CA PHE A 78 6.75 -3.50 -9.24
C PHE A 78 5.50 -3.81 -8.40
N PRO A 79 5.51 -3.47 -7.09
CA PRO A 79 4.37 -3.73 -6.22
C PRO A 79 3.22 -2.78 -6.53
N VAL A 80 2.03 -3.34 -6.69
CA VAL A 80 0.78 -2.62 -6.91
C VAL A 80 -0.20 -3.02 -5.80
N GLY A 81 -0.68 -2.03 -5.04
CA GLY A 81 -1.67 -2.28 -3.99
C GLY A 81 -3.05 -2.51 -4.62
N LYS A 82 -3.60 -3.71 -4.42
CA LYS A 82 -4.92 -4.11 -4.93
C LYS A 82 -6.06 -3.74 -3.99
N CYS A 83 -5.95 -4.15 -2.73
CA CYS A 83 -7.02 -3.94 -1.75
C CYS A 83 -6.48 -4.03 -0.33
N VAL A 84 -7.05 -3.25 0.59
CA VAL A 84 -6.74 -3.35 2.02
C VAL A 84 -7.78 -4.22 2.69
N ARG A 85 -7.33 -5.32 3.27
CA ARG A 85 -8.17 -6.28 3.96
C ARG A 85 -8.66 -5.65 5.27
N GLY A 86 -9.98 -5.59 5.43
CA GLY A 86 -10.64 -4.97 6.59
C GLY A 86 -11.22 -3.57 6.34
N GLU A 87 -11.39 -3.13 5.10
CA GLU A 87 -12.45 -2.17 4.79
C GLU A 87 -13.81 -2.89 4.82
N VAL A 88 -14.81 -2.23 5.42
CA VAL A 88 -16.18 -2.73 5.69
C VAL A 88 -16.97 -3.09 4.43
N ASP A 89 -16.43 -2.76 3.26
CA ASP A 89 -16.99 -3.05 1.96
C ASP A 89 -15.83 -3.65 1.15
N GLY A 90 -15.80 -4.98 1.00
CA GLY A 90 -14.76 -5.71 0.27
C GLY A 90 -14.71 -5.39 -1.22
N LYS A 91 -14.55 -4.11 -1.58
CA LYS A 91 -14.25 -3.65 -2.92
C LYS A 91 -12.75 -3.74 -3.09
N ASP A 92 -12.33 -4.73 -3.88
CA ASP A 92 -11.07 -4.63 -4.60
C ASP A 92 -11.03 -3.24 -5.27
N TRP A 93 -9.93 -2.50 -5.13
CA TRP A 93 -9.77 -1.23 -5.86
C TRP A 93 -9.54 -1.48 -7.37
N ILE A 94 -9.80 -2.70 -7.86
CA ILE A 94 -9.60 -3.18 -9.22
C ILE A 94 -10.91 -3.65 -9.85
#